data_AF-A0A960F4D5-F1
#
_entry.id   AF-A0A960F4D5-F1
#
_cell.length_a   1.000
_cell.length_b   1.000
_cell.length_c   1.000
_cell.angle_alpha   90.00
_cell.angle_beta   90.00
_cell.angle_gamma   90.00
#
_symmetry.space_group_name_H-M   'P 1'
#
loop_
_entity.id
_entity.type
_entity.pdbx_description
1 polymer ?
#
loop_
_entity_poly.entity_id
_entity_poly.type
_entity_poly.pdbx_seq_one_letter_code
_entity_poly.pdbx_strand_id
1 'polypeptide(L)'
;PARVATVSMTTAATAEVAISPRAWGTEITLDITGLPARPGYQLWAVDVSGSWAVAATWSPTSTGEVRLTGATGTPTSALDRIVVTSNEQDDILVDALL
;
A
#
# COMPACT_ATOMS: atom_id res chain seq x y z
N PRO A 1 -5.72 -8.81 16.00
CA PRO A 1 -5.92 -7.35 16.13
C PRO A 1 -5.36 -6.67 14.87
N ALA A 2 -5.83 -5.47 14.51
CA ALA A 2 -5.26 -4.70 13.40
C ALA A 2 -3.85 -4.20 13.78
N ARG A 3 -2.91 -4.22 12.81
CA ARG A 3 -1.57 -3.60 12.95
C ARG A 3 -1.56 -2.27 12.20
N VAL A 4 -1.01 -1.23 12.82
CA VAL A 4 -0.81 0.10 12.22
C VAL A 4 0.69 0.35 12.12
N ALA A 5 1.17 0.69 10.92
CA ALA A 5 2.57 0.99 10.67
C ALA A 5 2.75 2.48 10.31
N THR A 6 3.87 3.07 10.73
CA THR A 6 4.26 4.44 10.38
C THR A 6 5.35 4.40 9.31
N VAL A 7 5.17 5.18 8.23
CA VAL A 7 6.00 5.11 7.02
C VAL A 7 7.07 6.21 6.98
N SER A 8 8.29 5.89 6.55
CA SER A 8 9.33 6.87 6.18
C SER A 8 9.45 6.94 4.65
N MET A 9 9.37 8.13 4.04
CA MET A 9 9.31 8.30 2.58
C MET A 9 10.44 9.16 2.01
N THR A 10 10.81 8.89 0.75
CA THR A 10 11.76 9.67 -0.08
C THR A 10 11.12 10.93 -0.69
N THR A 11 9.79 11.07 -0.59
CA THR A 11 9.01 12.22 -1.07
C THR A 11 8.00 12.63 0.01
N ALA A 12 7.59 13.89 0.06
CA ALA A 12 6.78 14.50 1.14
C ALA A 12 5.35 13.94 1.36
N ALA A 13 5.01 12.77 0.82
CA ALA A 13 3.73 12.10 1.05
C ALA A 13 3.66 11.54 2.48
N THR A 14 2.47 11.60 3.06
CA THR A 14 2.16 10.95 4.35
C THR A 14 1.15 9.86 4.10
N ALA A 15 1.43 8.64 4.58
CA ALA A 15 0.52 7.51 4.44
C ALA A 15 0.24 6.85 5.80
N GLU A 16 -1.02 6.50 6.00
CA GLU A 16 -1.46 5.58 7.03
C GLU A 16 -1.88 4.26 6.37
N VAL A 17 -1.34 3.17 6.91
CA VAL A 17 -1.64 1.81 6.47
C VAL A 17 -2.14 1.01 7.66
N ALA A 18 -3.30 0.38 7.49
CA ALA A 18 -3.83 -0.59 8.42
C ALA A 18 -4.11 -1.91 7.72
N ILE A 19 -3.74 -3.00 8.38
CA ILE A 19 -4.03 -4.36 7.88
C ILE A 19 -4.96 -5.08 8.85
N SER A 20 -5.94 -5.79 8.30
CA SER A 20 -6.87 -6.62 9.06
C SER A 20 -6.90 -8.04 8.50
N PRO A 21 -6.74 -9.07 9.34
CA PRO A 21 -6.90 -10.44 8.91
C PRO A 21 -8.35 -10.72 8.49
N ARG A 22 -8.50 -11.53 7.45
CA ARG A 22 -9.77 -12.03 6.91
C ARG A 22 -9.64 -13.53 6.63
N ALA A 23 -10.77 -14.24 6.59
CA ALA A 23 -10.77 -15.69 6.33
C ALA A 23 -10.12 -16.07 4.98
N TRP A 24 -10.12 -15.13 4.04
CA TRP A 24 -9.55 -15.26 2.70
C TRP A 24 -8.16 -14.64 2.54
N GLY A 25 -7.56 -14.04 3.59
CA GLY A 25 -6.26 -13.36 3.50
C GLY A 25 -6.21 -12.08 4.33
N THR A 26 -5.86 -10.96 3.70
CA THR A 26 -5.68 -9.66 4.37
C THR A 26 -6.41 -8.54 3.62
N GLU A 27 -7.19 -7.77 4.38
CA GLU A 27 -7.72 -6.47 3.95
C GLU A 27 -6.73 -5.37 4.32
N ILE A 28 -6.52 -4.43 3.40
CA ILE A 28 -5.57 -3.32 3.57
C ILE A 28 -6.33 -2.01 3.41
N THR A 29 -6.36 -1.20 4.46
CA THR A 29 -6.87 0.18 4.40
C THR A 29 -5.70 1.12 4.22
N LEU A 30 -5.86 2.05 3.27
CA LEU A 30 -4.85 3.01 2.89
C LEU A 30 -5.44 4.43 2.90
N ASP A 31 -4.75 5.35 3.56
CA ASP A 31 -5.01 6.79 3.51
C ASP A 31 -3.69 7.50 3.20
N ILE A 32 -3.63 8.23 2.07
CA ILE A 32 -2.42 8.96 1.66
C ILE A 32 -2.78 10.40 1.35
N THR A 33 -1.90 11.30 1.76
CA THR A 33 -1.87 12.71 1.35
C THR A 33 -0.53 13.04 0.70
N GLY A 34 -0.53 13.97 -0.25
CA GLY A 34 0.70 14.43 -0.91
C GLY A 34 1.26 13.46 -1.97
N LEU A 35 0.43 12.60 -2.57
CA LEU A 35 0.84 11.77 -3.70
C LEU A 35 1.32 12.65 -4.87
N PRO A 36 2.54 12.41 -5.41
CA PRO A 36 3.00 13.11 -6.59
C PRO A 36 2.19 12.66 -7.80
N ALA A 37 1.90 13.59 -8.73
CA ALA A 37 1.17 13.27 -9.94
C ALA A 37 1.87 12.17 -10.76
N ARG A 38 1.12 11.10 -11.05
CA ARG A 38 1.49 9.95 -11.89
C ARG A 38 0.31 9.54 -12.75
N PRO A 39 0.51 8.79 -13.85
CA PRO A 39 -0.57 8.32 -14.73
C PRO A 39 -1.46 7.23 -14.11
N GLY A 40 -1.03 6.61 -13.02
CA GLY A 40 -1.76 5.60 -12.27
C GLY A 40 -0.92 5.12 -11.09
N TYR A 41 -1.56 4.37 -10.19
CA TYR A 41 -0.95 3.89 -8.97
C TYR A 41 -1.37 2.47 -8.67
N GLN A 42 -0.51 1.74 -7.96
CA GLN A 42 -0.76 0.38 -7.52
C GLN A 42 -0.40 0.23 -6.05
N LEU A 43 -1.26 -0.47 -5.30
CA LEU A 43 -1.02 -0.90 -3.94
C LEU A 43 -0.54 -2.35 -4.00
N TRP A 44 0.58 -2.63 -3.36
CA TRP A 44 1.20 -3.93 -3.30
C TRP A 44 1.30 -4.44 -1.86
N ALA A 45 1.00 -5.72 -1.70
CA ALA A 45 1.34 -6.48 -0.52
C ALA A 45 2.62 -7.26 -0.81
N VAL A 46 3.67 -7.06 -0.01
CA VAL A 46 4.94 -7.77 -0.15
C VAL A 46 5.08 -8.74 1.01
N ASP A 47 5.32 -10.02 0.70
CA ASP A 47 5.50 -11.04 1.72
C ASP A 47 6.96 -11.14 2.20
N VAL A 48 7.17 -11.89 3.28
CA VAL A 48 8.50 -12.13 3.88
C VAL A 48 9.49 -12.86 2.96
N SER A 49 9.03 -13.46 1.85
CA SER A 49 9.88 -14.06 0.82
C SER A 49 10.29 -13.06 -0.26
N GLY A 50 9.71 -11.85 -0.23
CA GLY A 50 9.92 -10.81 -1.23
C GLY A 50 8.98 -10.91 -2.44
N SER A 51 7.92 -11.73 -2.38
CA SER A 51 6.92 -11.81 -3.44
C SER A 51 5.94 -10.64 -3.35
N TRP A 52 5.54 -10.09 -4.50
CA TRP A 52 4.66 -8.93 -4.60
C TRP A 52 3.30 -9.35 -5.16
N ALA A 53 2.22 -8.95 -4.49
CA ALA A 53 0.85 -9.15 -4.95
C ALA A 53 0.10 -7.81 -5.03
N VAL A 54 -0.48 -7.50 -6.20
CA VAL A 54 -1.33 -6.31 -6.35
C VAL A 54 -2.57 -6.47 -5.47
N ALA A 55 -2.82 -5.47 -4.62
CA ALA A 55 -3.98 -5.41 -3.74
C ALA A 55 -5.01 -4.35 -4.16
N ALA A 56 -4.61 -3.33 -4.92
CA ALA A 56 -5.49 -2.36 -5.58
C ALA A 56 -4.75 -1.61 -6.70
N THR A 57 -5.52 -1.03 -7.63
CA THR A 57 -5.02 -0.11 -8.67
C THR A 57 -5.99 1.07 -8.78
N TRP A 58 -5.49 2.29 -8.93
CA TRP A 58 -6.35 3.47 -9.13
C TRP A 58 -5.74 4.50 -10.08
N SER A 59 -6.62 5.34 -10.63
CA SER A 59 -6.28 6.44 -11.53
C SER A 59 -5.75 7.66 -10.77
N PRO A 60 -5.18 8.66 -11.47
CA PRO A 60 -4.65 9.87 -10.85
C PRO A 60 -5.72 10.60 -10.01
N THR A 61 -5.34 11.13 -8.85
CA THR A 61 -6.21 11.95 -8.01
C THR A 61 -5.84 13.42 -8.14
N SER A 62 -6.83 14.29 -8.34
CA SER A 62 -6.59 15.73 -8.58
C SER A 62 -6.06 16.46 -7.34
N THR A 63 -6.30 15.92 -6.15
CA THR A 63 -5.84 16.48 -4.87
C THR A 63 -4.52 15.88 -4.38
N GLY A 64 -4.00 14.83 -5.02
CA GLY A 64 -2.88 14.05 -4.49
C GLY A 64 -3.25 13.29 -3.21
N GLU A 65 -4.55 13.08 -2.96
CA GLU A 65 -5.05 12.31 -1.81
C GLU A 65 -5.73 11.04 -2.28
N VAL A 66 -5.70 9.99 -1.47
CA VAL A 66 -6.49 8.78 -1.71
C VAL A 66 -6.87 8.13 -0.39
N ARG A 67 -8.13 7.67 -0.30
CA ARG A 67 -8.59 6.74 0.73
C ARG A 67 -9.23 5.55 0.05
N LEU A 68 -8.65 4.36 0.24
CA LEU A 68 -9.16 3.15 -0.41
C LEU A 68 -8.98 1.91 0.47
N THR A 69 -9.60 0.82 0.03
CA THR A 69 -9.42 -0.50 0.60
C THR A 69 -9.00 -1.46 -0.50
N GLY A 70 -7.87 -2.13 -0.30
CA GLY A 70 -7.37 -3.22 -1.14
C GLY A 70 -7.46 -4.56 -0.41
N ALA A 71 -7.14 -5.62 -1.13
CA ALA A 71 -7.17 -6.99 -0.60
C ALA A 71 -6.10 -7.87 -1.22
N THR A 72 -5.53 -8.78 -0.44
CA THR A 72 -4.63 -9.83 -0.91
C THR A 72 -5.01 -11.17 -0.30
N GLY A 73 -4.77 -12.26 -1.03
CA GLY A 73 -4.88 -13.63 -0.49
C GLY A 73 -3.77 -13.98 0.50
N THR A 74 -2.76 -13.12 0.64
CA THR A 74 -1.63 -13.34 1.55
C THR A 74 -2.06 -13.16 3.01
N PRO A 75 -1.79 -14.14 3.91
CA PRO A 75 -2.09 -14.02 5.32
C PRO A 75 -1.33 -12.86 5.97
N THR A 76 -1.95 -12.18 6.93
CA THR A 76 -1.36 -11.00 7.61
C THR A 76 -0.03 -11.32 8.30
N SER A 77 0.14 -12.56 8.78
CA SER A 77 1.38 -13.03 9.42
C SER A 77 2.53 -13.29 8.44
N ALA A 78 2.25 -13.32 7.13
CA ALA A 78 3.25 -13.52 6.09
C ALA A 78 3.64 -12.22 5.38
N LEU A 79 2.97 -11.10 5.69
CA LEU A 79 3.29 -9.80 5.11
C LEU A 79 4.49 -9.16 5.80
N ASP A 80 5.41 -8.64 5.00
CA ASP A 80 6.59 -7.88 5.42
C ASP A 80 6.33 -6.38 5.33
N ARG A 81 5.73 -5.93 4.22
CA ARG A 81 5.47 -4.52 3.96
C ARG A 81 4.33 -4.28 2.99
N ILE A 82 3.80 -3.06 3.04
CA ILE A 82 2.85 -2.52 2.07
C ILE A 82 3.54 -1.43 1.26
N VAL A 83 3.47 -1.53 -0.06
CA VAL A 83 4.14 -0.60 -0.98
C VAL A 83 3.11 0.07 -1.88
N VAL A 84 3.30 1.35 -2.17
CA VAL A 84 2.60 2.01 -3.27
C VAL A 84 3.60 2.44 -4.32
N THR A 85 3.30 2.10 -5.57
CA THR A 85 4.09 2.49 -6.74
C THR A 85 3.23 3.31 -7.69
N SER A 86 3.87 3.94 -8.69
CA SER A 86 3.15 4.31 -9.90
C SER A 86 2.87 3.07 -10.78
N ASN A 87 2.59 3.27 -12.06
CA ASN A 87 2.51 2.16 -13.04
C ASN A 87 3.89 1.54 -13.35
N GLU A 88 4.98 2.19 -12.90
CA GLU A 88 6.34 1.66 -12.94
C GLU A 88 6.67 1.14 -11.53
N GLN A 89 6.94 -0.17 -11.42
CA GLN A 89 7.05 -0.84 -10.11
C GLN A 89 8.27 -0.36 -9.29
N ASP A 90 9.30 0.17 -9.95
CA ASP A 90 10.50 0.75 -9.33
C ASP A 90 10.32 2.20 -8.86
N ASP A 91 9.26 2.89 -9.31
CA ASP A 91 8.86 4.22 -8.79
C ASP A 91 8.03 4.05 -7.51
N ILE A 92 8.74 3.75 -6.41
CA ILE A 92 8.19 3.57 -5.07
C ILE A 92 7.82 4.93 -4.48
N LEU A 93 6.55 5.09 -4.15
CA LEU A 93 5.98 6.30 -3.55
C LEU A 93 5.78 6.16 -2.04
N VAL A 94 5.47 4.94 -1.57
CA VAL A 94 5.24 4.58 -0.16
C VAL A 94 5.88 3.22 0.09
N ASP A 95 6.63 3.04 1.18
CA ASP A 95 7.14 1.73 1.64
C ASP A 95 6.94 1.58 3.16
N ALA A 96 5.88 0.86 3.55
CA ALA A 96 5.43 0.71 4.93
C ALA A 96 5.78 -0.67 5.50
N LEU A 97 6.77 -0.75 6.38
CA LEU A 97 7.15 -1.98 7.10
C LEU A 97 6.10 -2.37 8.17
N LEU A 98 5.76 -3.65 8.29
CA LEU A 98 4.64 -4.14 9.12
C LEU A 98 5.00 -4.73 10.48
#